data_AF-A0A1Z9KHF7-F1
#
_entry.id   AF-A0A1Z9KHF7-F1
#
_cell.length_a   1.000
_cell.length_b   1.000
_cell.length_c   1.000
_cell.angle_alpha   90.00
_cell.angle_beta   90.00
_cell.angle_gamma   90.00
#
_symmetry.space_group_name_H-M   'P 1'
#
loop_
_entity.id
_entity.type
_entity.pdbx_description
1 polymer ?
#
loop_
_entity_poly.entity_id
_entity_poly.type
_entity_poly.pdbx_seq_one_letter_code
_entity_poly.pdbx_strand_id
1 'polypeptide(L)'
;MKLRPDIKDNAKTASKRLFSFLFFFTLLSACAPSDIIIEGSLPVPMVKKIPVRIGVHYPDAFANFVHTETSKEIGAWQIDFGEQNVDFFRALFGSMFTEVVILEKWDSDIAGVSNEDTQGVLVPQIKKYGFLTPFVSGLGFYSASIEY
;
A
#
# COMPACT_ATOMS: atom_id res chain seq x y z
N MET A 1 39.39 -18.48 51.34
CA MET A 1 38.50 -17.60 50.54
C MET A 1 37.57 -18.48 49.71
N LYS A 2 36.37 -18.80 50.21
CA LYS A 2 35.35 -19.57 49.47
C LYS A 2 34.12 -18.67 49.35
N LEU A 3 33.86 -18.21 48.14
CA LEU A 3 32.66 -17.43 47.80
C LEU A 3 31.41 -18.29 48.11
N ARG A 4 30.43 -17.69 48.79
CA ARG A 4 29.14 -18.33 49.11
C ARG A 4 28.45 -18.81 47.81
N PRO A 5 27.91 -20.04 47.77
CA PRO A 5 27.32 -20.63 46.57
C PRO A 5 26.05 -19.91 46.05
N ASP A 6 25.34 -19.20 46.93
CA ASP A 6 24.04 -18.54 46.65
C ASP A 6 24.05 -17.53 45.48
N ILE A 7 25.16 -16.84 45.24
CA ILE A 7 25.25 -15.77 44.23
C ILE A 7 25.32 -16.33 42.80
N LYS A 8 25.90 -17.54 42.62
CA LYS A 8 26.04 -18.15 41.29
C LYS A 8 24.73 -18.73 40.77
N ASP A 9 23.85 -19.19 41.66
CA ASP A 9 22.60 -19.83 41.28
C ASP A 9 21.52 -18.82 40.86
N ASN A 10 21.52 -17.63 41.48
CA ASN A 10 20.62 -16.54 41.09
C ASN A 10 20.97 -15.94 39.72
N ALA A 11 22.26 -15.80 39.40
CA ALA A 11 22.70 -15.29 38.09
C ALA A 11 22.37 -16.27 36.94
N LYS A 12 22.50 -17.59 37.18
CA LYS A 12 22.11 -18.62 36.21
C LYS A 12 20.59 -18.71 36.02
N THR A 13 19.83 -18.52 37.10
CA THR A 13 18.36 -18.51 37.06
C THR A 13 17.82 -17.26 36.35
N ALA A 14 18.43 -16.09 36.59
CA ALA A 14 18.12 -14.85 35.87
C ALA A 14 18.47 -14.95 34.38
N SER A 15 19.63 -15.52 34.03
CA SER A 15 20.03 -15.78 32.64
C SER A 15 19.09 -16.74 31.91
N LYS A 16 18.66 -17.82 32.56
CA LYS A 16 17.64 -18.75 32.00
C LYS A 16 16.28 -18.08 31.80
N ARG A 17 15.85 -17.21 32.73
CA ARG A 17 14.60 -16.45 32.61
C ARG A 17 14.67 -15.42 31.47
N LEU A 18 15.79 -14.72 31.31
CA LEU A 18 16.01 -13.83 30.17
C LEU A 18 15.99 -14.59 28.83
N PHE A 19 16.64 -15.75 28.78
CA PHE A 19 16.69 -16.57 27.55
C PHE A 19 15.31 -17.12 27.17
N SER A 20 14.51 -17.53 28.16
CA SER A 20 13.12 -17.96 27.95
C SER A 20 12.21 -16.82 27.51
N PHE A 21 12.42 -15.60 28.02
CA PHE A 21 11.64 -14.42 27.61
C PHE A 21 11.97 -13.98 26.19
N LEU A 22 13.26 -14.04 25.83
CA LEU A 22 13.74 -13.73 24.49
C LEU A 22 13.21 -14.72 23.46
N PHE A 23 13.18 -16.02 23.80
CA PHE A 23 12.60 -17.06 22.95
C PHE A 23 11.08 -16.89 22.77
N PHE A 24 10.35 -16.50 23.81
CA PHE A 24 8.92 -16.23 23.72
C PHE A 24 8.62 -15.01 22.83
N PHE A 25 9.43 -13.95 22.91
CA PHE A 25 9.27 -12.76 22.07
C PHE A 25 9.49 -13.05 20.58
N THR A 26 10.41 -13.98 20.24
CA THR A 26 10.62 -14.39 18.84
C THR A 26 9.47 -15.22 18.25
N LEU A 27 8.65 -15.86 19.08
CA LEU A 27 7.51 -16.66 18.61
C LEU A 27 6.29 -15.81 18.24
N LEU A 28 6.18 -14.58 18.77
CA LEU A 28 5.05 -13.69 18.46
C LEU A 28 5.17 -12.99 17.09
N SER A 29 6.36 -12.94 16.51
CA SER A 29 6.62 -12.30 15.20
C SER A 29 6.16 -13.12 13.98
N ALA A 30 5.57 -14.30 14.15
CA ALA A 30 5.18 -15.18 13.04
C ALA A 30 3.78 -14.88 12.45
N CYS A 31 3.03 -13.94 13.02
CA CYS A 31 1.70 -13.56 12.52
C CYS A 31 1.78 -12.29 11.66
N ALA A 32 2.60 -12.30 10.60
CA ALA A 32 2.58 -11.26 9.58
C ALA A 32 1.61 -11.67 8.46
N PRO A 33 0.78 -10.76 7.94
CA PRO A 33 -0.09 -11.06 6.82
C PRO A 33 0.74 -11.41 5.57
N SER A 34 0.19 -12.26 4.72
CA SER A 34 0.81 -12.55 3.42
C SER A 34 0.66 -11.34 2.50
N ASP A 35 1.74 -10.97 1.83
CA ASP A 35 1.79 -9.85 0.90
C ASP A 35 1.56 -10.31 -0.54
N ILE A 36 0.72 -9.60 -1.28
CA ILE A 36 0.38 -9.88 -2.67
C ILE A 36 0.93 -8.75 -3.52
N ILE A 37 2.01 -9.04 -4.25
CA ILE A 37 2.70 -8.08 -5.11
C ILE A 37 2.00 -8.05 -6.47
N ILE A 38 1.68 -6.85 -6.95
CA ILE A 38 1.09 -6.64 -8.27
C ILE A 38 2.19 -6.21 -9.24
N GLU A 39 2.43 -7.05 -10.26
CA GLU A 39 3.34 -6.75 -11.36
C GLU A 39 2.54 -6.49 -12.65
N GLY A 40 2.85 -5.40 -13.36
CA GLY A 40 2.17 -5.07 -14.61
C GLY A 40 2.80 -3.90 -15.35
N SER A 41 2.62 -3.86 -16.67
CA SER A 41 3.06 -2.77 -17.54
C SER A 41 1.89 -2.24 -18.35
N LEU A 42 1.75 -0.92 -18.47
CA LEU A 42 0.68 -0.32 -19.27
C LEU A 42 1.10 -0.08 -20.72
N PRO A 43 0.26 -0.46 -21.70
CA PRO A 43 0.51 -0.11 -23.09
C PRO A 43 0.33 1.40 -23.30
N VAL A 44 1.11 1.99 -24.21
CA VAL A 44 0.98 3.41 -24.56
C VAL A 44 -0.21 3.60 -25.52
N PRO A 45 -1.20 4.43 -25.17
CA PRO A 45 -2.34 4.70 -26.06
C PRO A 45 -1.96 5.41 -27.36
N MET A 46 -2.50 4.94 -28.50
CA MET A 46 -2.29 5.53 -29.83
C MET A 46 -3.28 6.67 -30.15
N VAL A 47 -3.51 7.59 -29.21
CA VAL A 47 -4.44 8.72 -29.40
C VAL A 47 -3.71 10.05 -29.42
N LYS A 48 -4.27 11.04 -30.14
CA LYS A 48 -3.74 12.40 -30.12
C LYS A 48 -4.00 13.02 -28.74
N LYS A 49 -2.94 13.52 -28.11
CA LYS A 49 -3.02 14.22 -26.82
C LYS A 49 -3.91 15.46 -26.90
N ILE A 50 -4.62 15.73 -25.81
CA ILE A 50 -5.39 16.94 -25.56
C ILE A 50 -4.38 18.06 -25.21
N PRO A 51 -4.39 19.21 -25.93
CA PRO A 51 -3.40 20.27 -25.80
C PRO A 51 -3.69 21.19 -24.61
N VAL A 52 -3.69 20.63 -23.41
CA VAL A 52 -3.89 21.37 -22.16
C VAL A 52 -2.85 20.95 -21.11
N ARG A 53 -2.60 21.86 -20.17
CA ARG A 53 -1.78 21.62 -18.98
C ARG A 53 -2.70 21.35 -17.80
N ILE A 54 -2.62 20.15 -17.23
CA ILE A 54 -3.45 19.76 -16.09
C ILE A 54 -2.60 19.55 -14.83
N GLY A 55 -3.17 19.90 -13.68
CA GLY A 55 -2.68 19.45 -12.38
C GLY A 55 -3.25 18.07 -12.05
N VAL A 56 -2.48 17.23 -11.39
CA VAL A 56 -2.95 15.97 -10.81
C VAL A 56 -2.55 15.93 -9.35
N HIS A 57 -3.52 15.81 -8.46
CA HIS A 57 -3.27 15.57 -7.05
C HIS A 57 -3.67 14.14 -6.71
N TYR A 58 -2.75 13.35 -6.15
CA TYR A 58 -3.03 12.01 -5.63
C TYR A 58 -3.25 12.11 -4.12
N PRO A 59 -4.49 11.94 -3.63
CA PRO A 59 -4.73 11.94 -2.19
C PRO A 59 -3.97 10.80 -1.49
N ASP A 60 -3.60 10.97 -0.22
CA ASP A 60 -2.91 9.91 0.53
C ASP A 60 -3.71 8.60 0.59
N ALA A 61 -5.05 8.71 0.73
CA ALA A 61 -5.95 7.56 0.72
C ALA A 61 -5.99 6.80 -0.62
N PHE A 62 -5.46 7.41 -1.69
CA PHE A 62 -5.33 6.81 -3.02
C PHE A 62 -3.91 6.28 -3.24
N ALA A 63 -2.89 7.10 -2.95
CA ALA A 63 -1.49 6.81 -3.18
C ALA A 63 -0.90 5.78 -2.21
N ASN A 64 -1.50 5.62 -1.04
CA ASN A 64 -1.10 4.64 -0.02
C ASN A 64 -2.25 3.68 0.30
N PHE A 65 -3.09 3.37 -0.70
CA PHE A 65 -4.24 2.49 -0.50
C PHE A 65 -3.78 1.04 -0.28
N VAL A 66 -3.96 0.56 0.94
CA VAL A 66 -3.73 -0.85 1.34
C VAL A 66 -5.05 -1.47 1.76
N HIS A 67 -5.38 -2.60 1.15
CA HIS A 67 -6.52 -3.41 1.56
C HIS A 67 -6.07 -4.57 2.44
N THR A 68 -6.79 -4.82 3.53
CA THR A 68 -6.50 -5.93 4.46
C THR A 68 -7.74 -6.75 4.72
N GLU A 69 -7.62 -8.06 4.63
CA GLU A 69 -8.71 -9.01 4.88
C GLU A 69 -8.22 -10.21 5.68
N THR A 70 -9.16 -10.91 6.32
CA THR A 70 -8.88 -12.19 6.98
C THR A 70 -9.99 -13.17 6.62
N SER A 71 -9.62 -14.30 6.03
CA SER A 71 -10.55 -15.37 5.70
C SER A 71 -10.17 -16.68 6.40
N LYS A 72 -11.10 -17.63 6.47
CA LYS A 72 -10.82 -18.95 7.07
C LYS A 72 -9.91 -19.79 6.18
N GLU A 73 -9.95 -19.54 4.88
CA GLU A 73 -9.34 -20.36 3.85
C GLU A 73 -7.87 -20.01 3.65
N ILE A 74 -7.54 -18.72 3.63
CA ILE A 74 -6.18 -18.22 3.33
C ILE A 74 -5.57 -17.38 4.46
N GLY A 75 -6.27 -17.24 5.59
CA GLY A 75 -5.78 -16.47 6.74
C GLY A 75 -5.82 -14.96 6.52
N ALA A 76 -4.97 -14.23 7.23
CA ALA A 76 -4.82 -12.79 7.09
C ALA A 76 -3.93 -12.44 5.89
N TRP A 77 -4.42 -11.56 5.03
CA TRP A 77 -3.71 -11.11 3.84
C TRP A 77 -3.96 -9.62 3.60
N GLN A 78 -3.05 -9.02 2.84
CA GLN A 78 -3.16 -7.64 2.41
C GLN A 78 -2.77 -7.49 0.94
N ILE A 79 -3.26 -6.43 0.30
CA ILE A 79 -2.83 -6.02 -1.04
C ILE A 79 -2.53 -4.53 -1.00
N ASP A 80 -1.32 -4.16 -1.40
CA ASP A 80 -0.95 -2.79 -1.68
C ASP A 80 -1.30 -2.45 -3.14
N PHE A 81 -2.11 -1.42 -3.32
CA PHE A 81 -2.48 -0.88 -4.63
C PHE A 81 -2.02 0.57 -4.80
N GLY A 82 -1.46 1.19 -3.76
CA GLY A 82 -1.19 2.62 -3.75
C GLY A 82 -0.28 3.04 -4.91
N GLU A 83 0.87 2.39 -5.00
CA GLU A 83 1.85 2.64 -6.05
C GLU A 83 1.30 2.30 -7.44
N GLN A 84 0.65 1.14 -7.59
CA GLN A 84 0.10 0.69 -8.87
C GLN A 84 -1.02 1.61 -9.38
N ASN A 85 -1.86 2.13 -8.48
CA ASN A 85 -2.89 3.10 -8.82
C ASN A 85 -2.27 4.41 -9.31
N VAL A 86 -1.25 4.91 -8.61
CA VAL A 86 -0.53 6.14 -9.01
C VAL A 86 0.13 5.95 -10.37
N ASP A 87 0.85 4.84 -10.57
CA ASP A 87 1.51 4.51 -11.82
C ASP A 87 0.52 4.38 -12.97
N PHE A 88 -0.64 3.76 -12.70
CA PHE A 88 -1.70 3.62 -13.69
C PHE A 88 -2.20 4.98 -14.18
N PHE A 89 -2.59 5.84 -13.25
CA PHE A 89 -3.12 7.16 -13.62
C PHE A 89 -2.03 8.09 -14.15
N ARG A 90 -0.78 7.95 -13.71
CA ARG A 90 0.35 8.72 -14.26
C ARG A 90 0.55 8.40 -15.74
N ALA A 91 0.56 7.11 -16.09
CA ALA A 91 0.66 6.68 -17.48
C ALA A 91 -0.57 7.12 -18.30
N LEU A 92 -1.77 6.93 -17.76
CA LEU A 92 -3.02 7.32 -18.40
C LEU A 92 -3.06 8.82 -18.69
N PHE A 93 -2.92 9.67 -17.68
CA PHE A 93 -2.97 11.13 -17.86
C PHE A 93 -1.79 11.64 -18.69
N GLY A 94 -0.59 11.08 -18.51
CA GLY A 94 0.57 11.40 -19.33
C GLY A 94 0.38 11.05 -20.81
N SER A 95 -0.46 10.06 -21.13
CA SER A 95 -0.83 9.73 -22.51
C SER A 95 -1.98 10.58 -23.06
N MET A 96 -2.84 11.12 -22.19
CA MET A 96 -4.02 11.90 -22.59
C MET A 96 -3.71 13.38 -22.79
N PHE A 97 -2.82 13.97 -21.99
CA PHE A 97 -2.57 15.41 -21.97
C PHE A 97 -1.15 15.77 -22.43
N THR A 98 -1.00 16.98 -23.00
CA THR A 98 0.32 17.48 -23.42
C THR A 98 1.24 17.77 -22.25
N GLU A 99 0.69 18.23 -21.12
CA GLU A 99 1.45 18.49 -19.90
C GLU A 99 0.66 18.10 -18.66
N VAL A 100 1.33 17.39 -17.75
CA VAL A 100 0.78 16.91 -16.48
C VAL A 100 1.73 17.32 -15.36
N VAL A 101 1.20 18.01 -14.37
CA VAL A 101 1.97 18.50 -13.21
C VAL A 101 1.41 17.88 -11.95
N ILE A 102 2.27 17.20 -11.19
CA ILE A 102 1.85 16.61 -9.91
C ILE A 102 1.78 17.71 -8.87
N LEU A 103 0.65 17.80 -8.19
CA LEU A 103 0.37 18.77 -7.15
C LEU A 103 0.51 18.10 -5.78
N GLU A 104 1.43 18.59 -4.96
CA GLU A 104 1.61 18.10 -3.59
C GLU A 104 0.40 18.39 -2.70
N LYS A 105 -0.29 19.50 -2.96
CA LYS A 105 -1.47 19.93 -2.20
C LYS A 105 -2.59 20.35 -3.13
N TRP A 106 -3.80 19.92 -2.81
CA TRP A 106 -5.04 20.34 -3.43
C TRP A 106 -6.10 20.48 -2.34
N ASP A 107 -6.79 21.62 -2.36
CA ASP A 107 -7.91 21.88 -1.47
C ASP A 107 -9.12 22.22 -2.34
N SER A 108 -10.17 21.39 -2.27
CA SER A 108 -11.39 21.59 -3.05
C SER A 108 -12.19 22.81 -2.61
N ASP A 109 -11.99 23.24 -1.36
CA ASP A 109 -12.80 24.28 -0.71
C ASP A 109 -12.21 25.68 -0.95
N ILE A 110 -10.96 25.73 -1.42
CA ILE A 110 -10.32 26.95 -1.90
C ILE A 110 -10.43 26.96 -3.43
N ALA A 111 -11.50 27.58 -3.92
CA ALA A 111 -11.60 28.00 -5.32
C ALA A 111 -10.47 29.01 -5.61
N GLY A 112 -9.30 28.49 -5.99
CA GLY A 112 -8.10 29.30 -6.20
C GLY A 112 -6.86 28.87 -5.45
N VAL A 113 -6.64 27.57 -5.19
CA VAL A 113 -5.24 27.09 -5.15
C VAL A 113 -4.68 27.33 -6.56
N SER A 114 -4.15 28.53 -6.74
CA SER A 114 -3.67 29.07 -7.99
C SER A 114 -2.39 28.34 -8.38
N ASN A 115 -2.53 27.15 -8.93
CA ASN A 115 -1.54 26.68 -9.88
C ASN A 115 -1.85 27.45 -11.16
N GLU A 116 -1.42 28.72 -11.22
CA GLU A 116 -1.75 29.72 -12.27
C GLU A 116 -1.48 29.20 -13.69
N ASP A 117 -0.71 28.13 -13.79
CA ASP A 117 -0.32 27.48 -15.03
C ASP A 117 -1.19 26.24 -15.40
N THR A 118 -2.13 25.78 -14.57
CA THR A 118 -2.97 24.61 -14.90
C THR A 118 -4.39 25.01 -15.29
N GLN A 119 -4.94 24.38 -16.32
CA GLN A 119 -6.29 24.63 -16.83
C GLN A 119 -7.37 23.82 -16.09
N GLY A 120 -6.96 22.93 -15.19
CA GLY A 120 -7.82 22.09 -14.38
C GLY A 120 -7.00 21.15 -13.52
N VAL A 121 -7.64 20.59 -12.49
CA VAL A 121 -7.03 19.62 -11.58
C VAL A 121 -7.84 18.34 -11.57
N LEU A 122 -7.16 17.22 -11.79
CA LEU A 122 -7.71 15.88 -11.65
C LEU A 122 -7.30 15.29 -10.31
N VAL A 123 -8.28 14.70 -9.61
CA VAL A 123 -8.08 14.07 -8.30
C VAL A 123 -8.71 12.68 -8.36
N PRO A 124 -7.95 11.63 -8.73
CA PRO A 124 -8.48 10.29 -8.76
C PRO A 124 -8.82 9.83 -7.34
N GLN A 125 -9.91 9.07 -7.21
CA GLN A 125 -10.38 8.52 -5.95
C GLN A 125 -10.78 7.07 -6.19
N ILE A 126 -10.73 6.24 -5.16
CA ILE A 126 -11.32 4.91 -5.22
C ILE A 126 -12.74 5.02 -4.65
N LYS A 127 -13.76 4.70 -5.46
CA LYS A 127 -15.17 4.71 -5.04
C LYS A 127 -15.59 3.38 -4.46
N LYS A 128 -15.17 2.30 -5.10
CA LYS A 128 -15.54 0.93 -4.73
C LYS A 128 -14.48 -0.04 -5.22
N TYR A 129 -14.34 -1.15 -4.53
CA TYR A 129 -13.48 -2.24 -4.95
C TYR A 129 -14.04 -3.59 -4.51
N GLY A 130 -13.53 -4.66 -5.12
CA GLY A 130 -13.85 -6.02 -4.73
C GLY A 130 -12.75 -7.00 -5.16
N PHE A 131 -12.54 -8.02 -4.33
CA PHE A 131 -11.48 -9.02 -4.53
C PHE A 131 -12.08 -10.41 -4.65
N LEU A 132 -11.51 -11.21 -5.55
CA LEU A 132 -11.81 -12.64 -5.62
C LEU A 132 -10.52 -13.43 -5.50
N THR A 133 -10.52 -14.37 -4.57
CA THR A 133 -9.43 -15.34 -4.43
C THR A 133 -9.60 -16.49 -5.44
N PRO A 134 -8.54 -17.23 -5.76
CA PRO A 134 -8.63 -18.45 -6.55
C PRO A 134 -9.66 -19.44 -6.00
N PHE A 135 -9.74 -19.53 -4.67
CA PHE A 135 -10.68 -20.42 -3.98
C PHE A 135 -12.15 -20.05 -4.23
N VAL A 136 -12.49 -18.75 -4.19
CA VAL A 136 -13.88 -18.28 -4.36
C VAL A 136 -14.27 -18.23 -5.83
N SER A 137 -13.36 -17.81 -6.71
CA SER A 137 -13.64 -17.65 -8.14
C SER A 137 -13.56 -18.95 -8.94
N GLY A 138 -12.84 -19.96 -8.44
CA GLY A 138 -12.45 -21.14 -9.22
C GLY A 138 -11.42 -20.86 -10.31
N LEU A 139 -10.91 -19.62 -10.39
CA LEU A 139 -9.87 -19.21 -11.34
C LEU A 139 -8.49 -19.47 -10.74
N GLY A 140 -7.49 -19.74 -11.58
CA GLY A 140 -6.10 -19.97 -11.13
C GLY A 140 -5.35 -18.72 -10.67
N PHE A 141 -6.04 -17.61 -10.41
CA PHE A 141 -5.43 -16.31 -10.11
C PHE A 141 -6.34 -15.45 -9.22
N TYR A 142 -5.75 -14.49 -8.52
CA TYR A 142 -6.47 -13.46 -7.77
C TYR A 142 -6.97 -12.37 -8.72
N SER A 143 -8.17 -11.85 -8.49
CA SER A 143 -8.67 -10.71 -9.25
C SER A 143 -9.14 -9.58 -8.36
N ALA A 144 -8.94 -8.37 -8.85
CA ALA A 144 -9.40 -7.13 -8.24
C ALA A 144 -10.20 -6.33 -9.27
N SER A 145 -11.34 -5.80 -8.84
CA SER A 145 -12.14 -4.84 -9.59
C SER A 145 -12.16 -3.54 -8.81
N ILE A 146 -11.77 -2.43 -9.44
CA ILE A 146 -11.71 -1.11 -8.81
C ILE A 146 -12.54 -0.14 -9.64
N GLU A 147 -13.40 0.61 -8.95
CA GLU A 147 -14.19 1.72 -9.47
C GLU A 147 -13.56 3.03 -8.97
N TYR A 148 -13.28 3.94 -9.90
CA TYR A 148 -12.63 5.24 -9.66
C TYR A 148 -13.60 6.42 -9.84
#